data_AF-A0A1F7WQ56-F1
#
_entry.id   AF-A0A1F7WQ56-F1
#
_cell.length_a   1.000
_cell.length_b   1.000
_cell.length_c   1.000
_cell.angle_alpha   90.00
_cell.angle_beta   90.00
_cell.angle_gamma   90.00
#
_symmetry.space_group_name_H-M   'P 1'
#
loop_
_entity.id
_entity.type
_entity.pdbx_description
1 polymer ?
#
loop_
_entity_poly.entity_id
_entity_poly.type
_entity_poly.pdbx_seq_one_letter_code
_entity_poly.pdbx_strand_id
1 'polypeptide(L)'
;MATETGIIMLVYLRDAIHTRGGLEKIESLEELKKAVIEGAVHRLRPKLLTEGTAIIGLAPMLWAKGTGAEIMRPMAAPVMGGLLMSDEVIDIFLPVLFYHVEKYRWEKIHSVKPEKKC
;
A
#
# COMPACT_ATOMS: atom_id res chain seq x y z
N MET A 1 -0.69 14.98 3.91
CA MET A 1 -0.23 13.92 2.99
C MET A 1 -0.36 12.53 3.58
N ALA A 2 0.24 12.19 4.74
CA ALA A 2 0.11 10.85 5.33
C ALA A 2 -1.33 10.36 5.54
N THR A 3 -2.22 11.19 6.09
CA THR A 3 -3.64 10.81 6.31
C THR A 3 -4.43 10.65 5.01
N GLU A 4 -4.20 11.51 4.03
CA GLU A 4 -4.86 11.45 2.72
C GLU A 4 -4.51 10.15 2.00
N THR A 5 -3.21 9.82 1.98
CA THR A 5 -2.73 8.59 1.38
C THR A 5 -3.25 7.36 2.14
N GLY A 6 -3.25 7.40 3.49
CA GLY A 6 -3.81 6.33 4.32
C GLY A 6 -5.31 6.10 4.12
N ILE A 7 -6.11 7.16 4.04
CA ILE A 7 -7.56 7.07 3.84
C ILE A 7 -7.87 6.40 2.50
N ILE A 8 -7.23 6.84 1.41
CA ILE A 8 -7.51 6.27 0.08
C ILE A 8 -7.13 4.79 0.07
N MET A 9 -6.04 4.37 0.73
CA MET A 9 -5.67 2.95 0.81
C MET A 9 -6.71 2.14 1.57
N LEU A 10 -7.20 2.65 2.70
CA LEU A 10 -8.28 2.01 3.45
C LEU A 10 -9.58 1.92 2.65
N VAL A 11 -9.90 2.95 1.86
CA VAL A 11 -11.08 2.96 0.98
C VAL A 11 -10.94 1.88 -0.09
N TYR A 12 -9.80 1.79 -0.79
CA TYR A 12 -9.57 0.74 -1.80
C TYR A 12 -9.62 -0.67 -1.21
N LEU A 13 -9.02 -0.85 -0.03
CA LEU A 13 -9.05 -2.14 0.68
C LEU A 13 -10.47 -2.50 1.12
N ARG A 14 -11.26 -1.52 1.54
CA ARG A 14 -12.68 -1.73 1.89
C ARG A 14 -13.53 -2.02 0.67
N ASP A 15 -13.29 -1.31 -0.42
CA ASP A 15 -13.99 -1.45 -1.68
C ASP A 15 -13.74 -2.83 -2.30
N ALA A 16 -12.50 -3.33 -2.23
CA ALA A 16 -12.15 -4.67 -2.67
C ALA A 16 -12.90 -5.78 -1.89
N ILE A 17 -13.14 -5.57 -0.59
CA ILE A 17 -13.94 -6.48 0.25
C ILE A 17 -15.44 -6.30 -0.02
N HIS A 18 -15.90 -5.07 -0.19
CA HIS A 18 -17.31 -4.74 -0.43
C HIS A 18 -17.80 -5.27 -1.78
N THR A 19 -16.99 -5.15 -2.83
CA THR A 19 -17.29 -5.67 -4.17
C THR A 19 -17.47 -7.20 -4.17
N ARG A 20 -16.85 -7.92 -3.22
CA ARG A 20 -17.03 -9.37 -3.01
C ARG A 20 -18.23 -9.72 -2.12
N GLY A 21 -19.01 -8.73 -1.67
CA GLY A 21 -20.18 -8.91 -0.83
C GLY A 21 -19.88 -8.91 0.68
N GLY A 22 -18.74 -8.35 1.08
CA GLY A 22 -18.36 -8.17 2.49
C GLY A 22 -17.68 -9.39 3.10
N LEU A 23 -17.19 -9.22 4.33
CA LEU A 23 -16.45 -10.25 5.08
C LEU A 23 -17.29 -11.52 5.37
N GLU A 24 -18.61 -11.42 5.30
CA GLU A 24 -19.54 -12.53 5.58
C GLU A 24 -19.63 -13.56 4.44
N LYS A 25 -19.28 -13.15 3.21
CA LYS A 25 -19.29 -14.00 2.01
C LYS A 25 -17.93 -14.61 1.69
N ILE A 26 -16.88 -14.15 2.37
CA ILE A 26 -15.53 -14.69 2.20
C ILE A 26 -15.45 -15.99 2.99
N GLU A 27 -15.39 -17.13 2.30
CA GLU A 27 -15.41 -18.45 2.93
C GLU A 27 -14.00 -18.94 3.33
N SER A 28 -12.95 -18.34 2.75
CA SER A 28 -11.57 -18.76 2.95
C SER A 28 -10.63 -17.58 3.25
N LEU A 29 -9.64 -17.83 4.12
CA LEU A 29 -8.53 -16.91 4.37
C LEU A 29 -7.74 -16.58 3.09
N GLU A 30 -7.67 -17.53 2.15
CA GLU A 30 -6.97 -17.32 0.89
C GLU A 30 -7.71 -16.34 -0.02
N GLU A 31 -9.05 -16.37 0.03
CA GLU A 31 -9.90 -15.41 -0.67
C GLU A 31 -9.81 -14.01 -0.04
N LEU A 32 -9.78 -13.92 1.29
CA LEU A 32 -9.53 -12.66 2.01
C LEU A 32 -8.19 -12.06 1.61
N LYS A 33 -7.12 -12.87 1.60
CA LYS A 33 -5.79 -12.43 1.19
C LYS A 33 -5.79 -11.92 -0.25
N LYS A 34 -6.46 -12.63 -1.16
CA LYS A 34 -6.57 -12.22 -2.57
C LYS A 34 -7.31 -10.89 -2.72
N ALA A 35 -8.38 -10.67 -1.97
CA ALA A 35 -9.13 -9.41 -1.97
C ALA A 35 -8.28 -8.23 -1.48
N VAL A 36 -7.55 -8.43 -0.36
CA VAL A 36 -6.67 -7.41 0.20
C VAL A 36 -5.51 -7.07 -0.75
N ILE A 37 -4.89 -8.08 -1.38
CA ILE A 37 -3.82 -7.85 -2.36
C ILE A 37 -4.35 -7.09 -3.57
N GLU A 38 -5.50 -7.47 -4.10
CA GLU A 38 -6.11 -6.81 -5.27
C GLU A 38 -6.41 -5.34 -5.00
N GLY A 39 -7.02 -5.04 -3.85
CA GLY A 39 -7.26 -3.66 -3.39
C GLY A 39 -5.97 -2.86 -3.17
N ALA A 40 -4.92 -3.49 -2.63
CA ALA A 40 -3.63 -2.85 -2.42
C ALA A 40 -2.91 -2.53 -3.75
N VAL A 41 -2.89 -3.48 -4.70
CA VAL A 41 -2.18 -3.35 -6.00
C VAL A 41 -2.74 -2.21 -6.85
N HIS A 42 -4.07 -1.98 -6.81
CA HIS A 42 -4.69 -0.86 -7.53
C HIS A 42 -4.15 0.51 -7.13
N ARG A 43 -3.59 0.63 -5.92
CA ARG A 43 -3.05 1.87 -5.37
C ARG A 43 -1.53 1.96 -5.41
N LEU A 44 -0.85 0.82 -5.24
CA LEU A 44 0.60 0.70 -5.38
C LEU A 44 1.08 1.12 -6.79
N ARG A 45 0.32 0.81 -7.85
CA ARG A 45 0.69 1.20 -9.23
C ARG A 45 0.83 2.72 -9.42
N PRO A 46 -0.17 3.56 -9.08
CA PRO A 46 -0.02 5.01 -9.11
C PRO A 46 1.13 5.55 -8.26
N LYS A 47 1.39 4.96 -7.09
CA LYS A 47 2.42 5.44 -6.17
C LYS A 47 3.83 5.21 -6.71
N LEU A 48 4.09 3.98 -7.16
CA LEU A 48 5.35 3.60 -7.81
C LEU A 48 5.61 4.40 -9.09
N LEU A 49 4.56 4.81 -9.82
CA LEU A 49 4.69 5.67 -10.99
C LEU A 49 5.24 7.06 -10.61
N THR A 50 4.76 7.65 -9.52
CA THR A 50 5.24 8.97 -9.07
C THR A 50 6.68 8.92 -8.55
N GLU A 51 7.02 7.87 -7.81
CA GLU A 51 8.39 7.62 -7.36
C GLU A 51 9.34 7.35 -8.52
N GLY A 52 8.93 6.51 -9.47
CA GLY A 52 9.69 6.24 -10.69
C GLY A 52 9.94 7.52 -11.49
N THR A 53 8.95 8.41 -11.58
CA THR A 53 9.11 9.72 -12.23
C THR A 53 10.11 10.61 -11.48
N ALA A 54 10.09 10.61 -10.15
CA ALA A 54 11.05 11.35 -9.33
C ALA A 54 12.49 10.83 -9.52
N ILE A 55 12.67 9.50 -9.57
CA ILE A 55 13.96 8.88 -9.87
C ILE A 55 14.44 9.29 -11.26
N ILE A 56 13.58 9.22 -12.27
CA ILE A 56 13.93 9.61 -13.65
C ILE A 56 14.29 11.09 -13.73
N GLY A 57 13.58 11.97 -13.02
CA GLY A 57 13.86 13.40 -12.98
C GLY A 57 15.17 13.76 -12.27
N LEU A 58 15.52 13.04 -11.20
CA LEU A 58 16.74 13.26 -10.41
C LEU A 58 17.96 12.48 -10.91
N ALA A 59 17.76 11.42 -11.71
CA ALA A 59 18.81 10.63 -12.33
C ALA A 59 19.88 11.48 -13.04
N PRO A 60 19.55 12.40 -13.95
CA PRO A 60 20.57 13.21 -14.63
C PRO A 60 21.34 14.13 -13.68
N MET A 61 20.72 14.61 -12.59
CA MET A 61 21.41 15.44 -11.59
C MET A 61 22.48 14.66 -10.84
N LEU A 62 22.28 13.36 -10.64
CA LEU A 62 23.29 12.49 -10.03
C LEU A 62 24.44 12.18 -10.98
N TRP A 63 24.23 12.10 -12.30
CA TRP A 63 25.33 11.85 -13.26
C TRP A 63 26.02 13.12 -13.77
N ALA A 64 25.41 14.29 -13.59
CA ALA A 64 26.00 15.55 -13.98
C ALA A 64 27.39 15.74 -13.35
N LYS A 65 28.38 16.05 -14.19
CA LYS A 65 29.74 16.45 -13.81
C LYS A 65 29.96 17.86 -14.33
N GLY A 66 30.14 18.83 -13.44
CA GLY A 66 30.30 20.24 -13.77
C GLY A 66 30.22 21.14 -12.53
N THR A 67 30.55 22.43 -12.68
CA THR A 67 30.46 23.44 -11.63
C THR A 67 29.02 23.55 -11.10
N GLY A 68 28.82 23.32 -9.80
CA GLY A 68 27.49 23.27 -9.16
C GLY A 68 26.99 21.85 -8.84
N ALA A 69 27.48 20.81 -9.52
CA ALA A 69 27.10 19.42 -9.26
C ALA A 69 27.57 18.94 -7.87
N GLU A 70 28.70 19.44 -7.38
CA GLU A 70 29.22 19.15 -6.04
C GLU A 70 28.29 19.59 -4.91
N ILE A 71 27.43 20.59 -5.18
CA ILE A 71 26.45 21.11 -4.23
C ILE A 71 25.09 20.42 -4.41
N MET A 72 24.67 20.14 -5.65
CA MET A 72 23.36 19.55 -5.95
C MET A 72 23.27 18.05 -5.64
N ARG A 73 24.36 17.30 -5.85
CA ARG A 73 24.41 15.84 -5.65
C ARG A 73 24.11 15.41 -4.19
N PRO A 74 24.70 16.03 -3.14
CA PRO A 74 24.37 15.69 -1.76
C PRO A 74 22.97 16.13 -1.33
N MET A 75 22.31 17.04 -2.06
CA MET A 75 20.91 17.40 -1.80
C MET A 75 19.94 16.40 -2.45
N ALA A 76 20.23 15.92 -3.66
CA ALA A 76 19.36 15.01 -4.40
C ALA A 76 19.43 13.55 -3.90
N ALA A 77 20.60 13.07 -3.47
CA ALA A 77 20.79 11.70 -3.00
C ALA A 77 19.89 11.30 -1.81
N PRO A 78 19.81 12.07 -0.71
CA PRO A 78 18.94 11.73 0.41
C PRO A 78 17.46 11.90 0.08
N VAL A 79 17.07 12.81 -0.82
CA VAL A 79 15.67 12.97 -1.25
C VAL A 79 15.19 11.73 -2.00
N MET A 80 16.01 11.19 -2.91
CA MET A 80 15.69 9.96 -3.63
C MET A 80 15.54 8.76 -2.70
N GLY A 81 16.48 8.56 -1.78
CA GLY A 81 16.42 7.46 -0.82
C GLY A 81 15.28 7.62 0.19
N GLY A 82 15.05 8.84 0.67
CA GLY A 82 14.02 9.15 1.65
C GLY A 82 12.60 8.97 1.11
N LEU A 83 12.36 9.40 -0.14
CA LEU A 83 11.06 9.22 -0.80
C LEU A 83 10.72 7.74 -0.95
N LEU A 84 11.65 6.95 -1.52
CA LEU A 84 11.45 5.51 -1.74
C LEU A 84 11.24 4.77 -0.42
N MET A 85 12.19 4.89 0.52
CA MET A 85 12.13 4.09 1.74
C MET A 85 10.93 4.45 2.63
N SER A 86 10.56 5.74 2.71
CA SER A 86 9.44 6.16 3.56
C SER A 86 8.11 5.67 3.00
N ASP A 87 7.91 5.77 1.68
CA ASP A 87 6.65 5.39 1.06
C ASP A 87 6.48 3.87 0.91
N GLU A 88 7.55 3.13 0.60
CA GLU A 88 7.52 1.66 0.50
C GLU A 88 7.19 1.02 1.86
N VAL A 89 7.78 1.57 2.94
CA VAL A 89 7.50 1.09 4.30
C VAL A 89 6.02 1.26 4.62
N ILE A 90 5.43 2.43 4.33
CA ILE A 90 4.01 2.67 4.61
C ILE A 90 3.12 1.78 3.74
N ASP A 91 3.43 1.64 2.44
CA ASP A 91 2.63 0.87 1.50
C ASP A 91 2.65 -0.63 1.76
N ILE A 92 3.72 -1.17 2.36
CA ILE A 92 3.77 -2.55 2.83
C ILE A 92 3.11 -2.68 4.21
N PHE A 93 3.34 -1.72 5.11
CA PHE A 93 2.87 -1.80 6.48
C PHE A 93 1.35 -1.69 6.60
N LEU A 94 0.70 -0.82 5.81
CA LEU A 94 -0.75 -0.64 5.83
C LEU A 94 -1.55 -1.90 5.44
N PRO A 95 -1.32 -2.55 4.27
CA PRO A 95 -2.09 -3.73 3.87
C PRO A 95 -1.80 -4.93 4.77
N VAL A 96 -0.59 -5.04 5.34
CA VAL A 96 -0.26 -6.08 6.31
C VAL A 96 -1.05 -5.89 7.60
N LEU A 97 -1.06 -4.68 8.17
CA LEU A 97 -1.87 -4.37 9.34
C LEU A 97 -3.36 -4.57 9.06
N PHE A 98 -3.84 -4.09 7.92
CA PHE A 98 -5.23 -4.24 7.53
C PHE A 98 -5.63 -5.71 7.38
N TYR A 99 -4.80 -6.53 6.72
CA TYR A 99 -5.02 -7.97 6.62
C TYR A 99 -5.09 -8.63 8.00
N HIS A 100 -4.22 -8.26 8.93
CA HIS A 100 -4.22 -8.82 10.28
C HIS A 100 -5.50 -8.45 11.04
N VAL A 101 -5.90 -7.17 10.99
CA VAL A 101 -7.13 -6.68 11.61
C VAL A 101 -8.37 -7.35 11.00
N GLU A 102 -8.45 -7.43 9.66
CA GLU A 102 -9.58 -8.09 8.99
C GLU A 102 -9.60 -9.59 9.22
N LYS A 103 -8.45 -10.25 9.33
CA LYS A 103 -8.38 -11.66 9.73
C LYS A 103 -8.98 -11.87 11.13
N TYR A 104 -8.61 -11.05 12.11
CA TYR A 104 -9.19 -11.11 13.46
C TYR A 104 -10.70 -10.84 13.45
N ARG A 105 -11.17 -9.90 12.62
CA ARG A 105 -12.61 -9.62 12.45
C ARG A 105 -13.33 -10.79 11.80
N TRP A 106 -12.75 -11.38 10.76
CA TRP A 106 -13.30 -12.54 10.05
C TRP A 106 -13.42 -13.76 10.96
N GLU A 107 -12.40 -14.05 11.77
CA GLU A 107 -12.43 -15.12 12.79
C GLU A 107 -13.54 -14.87 13.81
N LYS A 108 -13.75 -13.62 14.26
CA LYS A 108 -14.82 -13.29 15.21
C LYS A 108 -16.22 -13.43 14.57
N ILE A 109 -16.40 -13.01 13.32
CA ILE A 109 -17.69 -13.14 12.60
C ILE A 109 -18.04 -14.62 12.39
N HIS A 110 -17.05 -15.46 12.04
CA HIS A 110 -17.26 -16.90 11.83
C HIS A 110 -17.35 -17.71 13.13
N SER A 111 -16.68 -17.26 14.20
CA SER A 111 -16.85 -17.84 15.55
C SER A 111 -18.19 -17.49 16.20
N VAL A 112 -18.86 -16.42 15.75
CA VAL A 112 -20.18 -15.97 16.25
C VAL A 112 -21.34 -16.52 15.41
N LYS A 113 -21.08 -17.34 14.38
CA LYS A 113 -22.09 -18.21 13.75
C LYS A 113 -22.04 -19.61 14.39
N PRO A 114 -22.60 -19.86 15.59
CA PRO A 114 -23.09 -21.19 15.88
C PRO A 114 -24.33 -21.41 15.00
N GLU A 115 -24.34 -22.52 14.27
CA GLU A 115 -25.57 -23.24 13.92
C GLU A 115 -26.63 -22.46 13.10
N LYS A 116 -26.46 -22.44 11.77
CA LYS A 116 -27.61 -22.60 10.87
C LYS A 116 -27.37 -23.79 9.94
N LYS A 117 -27.48 -24.97 10.54
CA LYS A 117 -27.84 -26.22 9.89
C LYS A 117 -28.95 -26.86 10.74
N CYS A 118 -30.15 -26.30 10.62
CA CYS A 118 -31.37 -27.07 10.78
C CYS A 118 -31.88 -27.36 9.37
#